data_AF-A0AAJ1QFZ8-F1
#
_entry.id   AF-A0AAJ1QFZ8-F1
#
_cell.length_a   1.000
_cell.length_b   1.000
_cell.length_c   1.000
_cell.angle_alpha   90.00
_cell.angle_beta   90.00
_cell.angle_gamma   90.00
#
_symmetry.space_group_name_H-M   'P 1'
#
loop_
_entity.id
_entity.type
_entity.pdbx_description
1 polymer ?
#
loop_
_entity_poly.entity_id
_entity_poly.type
_entity_poly.pdbx_seq_one_letter_code
_entity_poly.pdbx_strand_id
1 'polypeptide(L)' 'MGIITDLFFAIGDFFKWTFENLLSPIGVIFAWLFTIIGTALMAWWLVKIASFGTENEKKYNR' A
#
# COMPACT_ATOMS: atom_id res chain seq x y z
N MET A 1 -9.53 -8.12 41.68
CA MET A 1 -10.41 -7.97 40.50
C MET A 1 -11.25 -9.23 40.38
N GLY A 2 -12.47 -9.14 39.86
CA GLY A 2 -13.35 -10.31 39.70
C GLY A 2 -13.10 -11.04 38.38
N ILE A 3 -13.53 -12.30 38.30
CA ILE A 3 -13.36 -13.18 37.13
C ILE A 3 -13.89 -12.55 35.84
N ILE A 4 -14.98 -11.79 35.92
CA ILE A 4 -15.57 -11.10 34.76
C ILE A 4 -14.61 -10.04 34.21
N THR A 5 -13.96 -9.27 35.08
CA THR A 5 -13.01 -8.23 34.68
C THR A 5 -11.76 -8.85 34.04
N ASP A 6 -11.24 -9.94 34.61
CA ASP A 6 -10.09 -10.66 34.07
C ASP A 6 -10.39 -11.27 32.69
N LEU A 7 -11.62 -11.75 32.46
CA LEU A 7 -12.06 -12.25 31.15
C LEU A 7 -12.05 -11.14 30.09
N PHE A 8 -12.55 -9.94 30.40
CA PHE A 8 -12.51 -8.81 29.48
C PHE A 8 -11.09 -8.36 29.15
N PHE A 9 -10.19 -8.37 30.14
CA PHE A 9 -8.77 -8.07 29.90
C PHE A 9 -8.13 -9.11 28.98
N ALA A 10 -8.35 -10.40 29.23
CA ALA A 10 -7.80 -11.46 28.38
C ALA A 10 -8.30 -11.38 26.93
N ILE A 11 -9.58 -11.07 26.72
CA ILE A 11 -10.15 -10.85 25.39
C ILE A 11 -9.50 -9.63 24.73
N GLY A 12 -9.35 -8.52 25.48
CA GLY A 12 -8.68 -7.32 25.00
C GLY A 12 -7.24 -7.58 24.56
N ASP A 13 -6.48 -8.33 25.36
CA ASP A 13 -5.10 -8.71 25.06
C ASP A 13 -5.02 -9.60 23.82
N PHE A 14 -5.97 -10.52 23.63
CA PHE A 14 -6.03 -11.34 22.42
C PHE A 14 -6.23 -10.49 21.15
N PHE A 15 -7.16 -9.52 21.19
CA PHE A 15 -7.38 -8.61 20.07
C PHE A 15 -6.17 -7.71 19.81
N LYS A 16 -5.54 -7.20 20.87
CA LYS A 16 -4.33 -6.40 20.76
C LYS A 16 -3.18 -7.20 20.12
N TRP A 17 -2.96 -8.42 20.60
CA TRP A 17 -1.96 -9.32 20.02
C TRP A 17 -2.23 -9.62 18.55
N THR A 18 -3.48 -9.91 18.20
CA THR A 18 -3.90 -10.19 16.82
C THR A 18 -3.64 -8.99 15.91
N PHE A 19 -3.94 -7.77 16.38
CA PHE A 19 -3.68 -6.57 15.60
C PHE A 19 -2.18 -6.30 15.42
N GLU A 20 -1.40 -6.40 16.50
CA GLU A 20 0.03 -6.10 16.50
C GLU A 20 0.85 -7.14 15.72
N ASN A 21 0.49 -8.42 15.79
CA ASN A 21 1.30 -9.51 15.23
C ASN A 21 0.81 -10.06 13.89
N LEU A 22 -0.48 -9.87 13.56
CA LEU A 22 -1.03 -10.35 12.28
C LEU A 22 -1.39 -9.16 11.39
N LEU A 23 -2.28 -8.29 11.85
CA LEU A 23 -2.88 -7.28 10.98
C LEU A 23 -1.88 -6.17 10.59
N SER A 24 -1.09 -5.69 11.55
CA SER A 24 -0.12 -4.62 11.33
C SER A 24 1.00 -5.05 10.36
N PRO A 25 1.67 -6.22 10.52
CA PRO A 25 2.69 -6.67 9.56
C PRO A 25 2.13 -6.87 8.15
N ILE A 26 0.94 -7.46 8.03
CA ILE A 26 0.25 -7.62 6.74
C ILE A 26 0.00 -6.24 6.13
N GLY A 27 -0.53 -5.30 6.92
CA GLY A 27 -0.78 -3.92 6.47
C GLY A 27 0.47 -3.24 5.92
N VAL A 28 1.62 -3.38 6.60
CA VAL A 28 2.90 -2.82 6.15
C VAL A 28 3.35 -3.45 4.82
N ILE A 29 3.26 -4.77 4.68
CA ILE A 29 3.64 -5.46 3.43
C ILE A 29 2.78 -4.98 2.27
N PHE A 30 1.46 -4.95 2.44
CA PHE A 30 0.54 -4.48 1.39
C PHE A 30 0.71 -3.00 1.08
N ALA A 31 1.01 -2.16 2.08
CA ALA A 31 1.29 -0.75 1.86
C ALA A 31 2.50 -0.55 0.93
N TRP A 32 3.59 -1.28 1.17
CA TRP A 32 4.76 -1.23 0.28
C TRP A 32 4.47 -1.81 -1.09
N LEU A 33 3.73 -2.92 -1.17
CA LEU A 33 3.34 -3.52 -2.45
C LEU A 33 2.55 -2.52 -3.31
N PHE A 34 1.52 -1.90 -2.75
CA PHE A 34 0.71 -0.91 -3.47
C PHE A 34 1.50 0.35 -3.82
N THR A 35 2.42 0.78 -2.96
CA THR A 35 3.31 1.91 -3.24
C THR A 35 4.20 1.62 -4.45
N ILE A 36 4.80 0.42 -4.52
CA ILE A 36 5.65 0.01 -5.65
C ILE A 36 4.81 -0.08 -6.93
N ILE A 37 3.63 -0.68 -6.88
CA ILE A 37 2.75 -0.79 -8.04
C ILE A 37 2.32 0.61 -8.53
N GLY A 38 1.89 1.48 -7.61
CA GLY A 38 1.46 2.83 -7.94
C GLY A 38 2.57 3.68 -8.56
N THR A 39 3.78 3.62 -7.98
CA THR A 39 4.95 4.33 -8.52
C THR A 39 5.38 3.80 -9.88
N ALA A 40 5.36 2.47 -10.10
CA ALA A 40 5.68 1.87 -11.39
C ALA A 40 4.69 2.27 -12.49
N LEU A 41 3.38 2.23 -12.19
CA LEU A 41 2.34 2.67 -13.12
C LEU A 41 2.45 4.16 -13.45
N MET A 42 2.74 4.99 -12.44
CA MET A 42 2.97 6.42 -12.64
C MET A 42 4.19 6.68 -13.52
N ALA A 43 5.31 5.99 -13.28
CA ALA A 43 6.50 6.09 -14.10
C ALA A 43 6.23 5.67 -15.56
N TRP A 44 5.53 4.55 -15.75
CA TRP A 44 5.11 4.09 -17.08
C TRP A 44 4.24 5.13 -17.80
N TRP A 45 3.29 5.74 -17.08
CA TRP A 45 2.42 6.77 -17.64
C TRP A 45 3.19 8.03 -18.05
N LEU A 46 4.13 8.49 -17.22
CA LEU A 46 5.00 9.63 -17.54
C LEU A 46 5.84 9.37 -18.79
N VAL A 47 6.40 8.17 -18.94
CA VAL A 47 7.14 7.76 -20.14
C VAL A 47 6.23 7.82 -21.37
N LYS A 48 4.99 7.34 -21.26
CA LYS A 48 4.03 7.41 -22.38
C LYS A 48 3.70 8.85 -22.76
N ILE A 49 3.45 9.73 -21.80
CA ILE A 49 3.22 11.17 -22.07
C ILE A 49 4.43 11.79 -22.77
N ALA A 50 5.65 11.55 -22.27
CA ALA A 50 6.86 12.07 -22.90
C ALA A 50 7.02 11.59 -24.34
N SER A 51 6.72 10.32 -24.61
CA SER A 51 6.79 9.77 -25.97
C SER A 51 5.82 10.45 -26.95
N PHE A 52 4.61 10.81 -26.52
CA PHE A 52 3.64 11.52 -27.36
C PHE A 52 4.13 12.90 -27.81
N GLY A 53 4.85 13.64 -26.96
CA GLY A 53 5.47 14.91 -27.36
C GLY A 53 6.51 14.71 -28.46
N THR A 54 7.40 13.73 -28.28
CA THR A 54 8.50 13.47 -29.23
C THR A 54 8.04 12.89 -30.57
N GLU A 55 6.97 12.07 -30.58
CA GLU A 55 6.44 11.48 -31.82
C GLU A 55 5.71 12.51 -32.69
N ASN A 56 5.03 13.48 -32.07
CA ASN A 56 4.33 14.53 -32.81
C ASN A 56 5.29 15.56 -33.43
N GLU A 57 6.38 15.92 -32.75
CA GLU A 57 7.40 16.82 -33.32
C GLU A 57 8.16 16.18 -34.50
N LYS A 58 8.38 14.85 -34.46
CA LYS A 58 8.99 14.12 -35.58
C LYS A 58 8.12 14.10 -36.85
N LYS A 59 6.80 14.25 -36.73
CA LYS A 59 5.88 14.27 -37.88
C LYS A 59 5.82 15.62 -38.61
N TYR A 60 6.20 16.72 -37.96
CA TYR A 60 6.12 18.05 -38.58
C TYR A 60 7.33 18.40 -39.45
N ASN A 61 8.46 17.70 -39.25
CA ASN A 61 9.72 17.91 -39.98
C ASN A 61 9.89 16.97 -41.20
N ARG A 62 8.83 16.34 -41.69
CA ARG A 62 8.84 15.49 -42.89
C ARG A 62 7.75 15.91 -43.85
#